data_AF-A0A9Q0NH62-F1
#
_entry.id   AF-A0A9Q0NH62-F1
#
_cell.length_a   1.000
_cell.length_b   1.000
_cell.length_c   1.000
_cell.angle_alpha   90.00
_cell.angle_beta   90.00
_cell.angle_gamma   90.00
#
_symmetry.space_group_name_H-M   'P 1'
#
loop_
_entity.id
_entity.type
_entity.pdbx_description
1 polymer ?
#
loop_
_entity_poly.entity_id
_entity_poly.type
_entity_poly.pdbx_seq_one_letter_code
_entity_poly.pdbx_strand_id
1 'polypeptide(L)'
;MSKYGFLIVAAVVAVTFQEASALKCWRCSSDASNAAFCDDPFDQSIITEQQRRWSYVECSFPPTQINPYNTAGQTRAVCKKVKQSINDKTVVSRSCYWEDVNAPRDACYSVNTPSTYLIAASLIILGFCVEKGVSIKCWECRSDSDPKCADPFDNSTLSITDCKQNAELDHLPGVKATMCRKIRQKANGEWRYFRSCAYMGEPGIVGDERFCLMRTGTFNIFMEYCTCNSKDGCNSSALASPKLLIVSLATFFSLAFKFLSRVF
;
A
#
# COMPACT_ATOMS: atom_id res chain seq x y z
N MET A 1 -4.99 -69.80 52.38
CA MET A 1 -4.42 -68.61 51.71
C MET A 1 -5.42 -68.03 50.69
N SER A 2 -6.68 -67.82 51.08
CA SER A 2 -7.79 -67.52 50.15
C SER A 2 -8.78 -66.51 50.75
N LYS A 3 -8.30 -65.36 51.20
CA LYS A 3 -9.17 -64.25 51.66
C LYS A 3 -8.72 -62.85 51.22
N TYR A 4 -7.48 -62.69 50.74
CA TYR A 4 -6.94 -61.39 50.33
C TYR A 4 -6.96 -61.15 48.81
N GLY A 5 -7.16 -62.19 47.98
CA GLY A 5 -7.21 -62.04 46.52
C GLY A 5 -8.48 -61.35 46.01
N PHE A 6 -9.62 -61.54 46.68
CA PHE A 6 -10.89 -60.95 46.24
C PHE A 6 -11.00 -59.45 46.58
N LEU A 7 -10.34 -59.01 47.66
CA LEU A 7 -10.33 -57.60 48.08
C LEU A 7 -9.45 -56.72 47.18
N ILE A 8 -8.38 -57.27 46.61
CA ILE A 8 -7.49 -56.53 45.72
C ILE A 8 -8.13 -56.36 44.32
N VAL A 9 -8.88 -57.34 43.84
CA VAL A 9 -9.60 -57.21 42.56
C VAL A 9 -10.76 -56.21 42.67
N ALA A 10 -11.46 -56.14 43.82
CA ALA A 10 -12.46 -55.11 44.06
C ALA A 10 -11.85 -53.69 44.17
N ALA A 11 -10.64 -53.56 44.71
CA ALA A 11 -9.94 -52.28 44.84
C ALA A 11 -9.38 -51.75 43.50
N VAL A 12 -9.02 -52.62 42.55
CA VAL A 12 -8.47 -52.23 41.24
C VAL A 12 -9.57 -51.86 40.23
N VAL A 13 -10.82 -52.27 40.43
CA VAL A 13 -11.96 -51.86 39.57
C VAL A 13 -12.55 -50.50 40.01
N ALA A 14 -12.20 -50.00 41.19
CA ALA A 14 -12.51 -48.64 41.62
C ALA A 14 -11.50 -47.59 41.10
N VAL A 15 -10.88 -47.82 39.93
CA VAL A 15 -10.22 -46.76 39.17
C VAL A 15 -11.33 -45.82 38.70
N THR A 16 -11.63 -44.87 39.58
CA THR A 16 -12.07 -43.50 39.32
C THR A 16 -12.44 -43.25 37.85
N PHE A 17 -13.71 -43.48 37.52
CA PHE A 17 -14.36 -42.71 36.48
C PHE A 17 -14.38 -41.26 36.97
N GLN A 18 -13.28 -40.52 36.77
CA GLN A 18 -13.33 -39.08 36.79
C GLN A 18 -14.11 -38.68 35.53
N GLU A 19 -15.40 -38.43 35.69
CA GLU A 19 -16.13 -37.63 34.72
C GLU A 19 -15.43 -36.27 34.65
N ALA A 20 -14.57 -36.08 33.65
CA ALA A 20 -14.05 -34.78 33.31
C ALA A 20 -15.27 -33.91 32.96
N SER A 21 -15.62 -33.01 33.87
CA SER A 21 -16.78 -32.14 33.70
C SER A 21 -16.41 -31.15 32.60
N ALA A 22 -17.00 -31.32 31.43
CA ALA A 22 -16.75 -30.42 30.32
C ALA A 22 -17.21 -28.99 30.68
N LEU A 23 -16.43 -28.00 30.26
CA LEU A 23 -16.71 -26.58 30.52
C LEU A 23 -18.09 -26.22 29.97
N LYS A 24 -18.93 -25.58 30.80
CA LYS A 24 -20.23 -25.04 30.38
C LYS A 24 -20.22 -23.51 30.44
N CYS A 25 -20.74 -22.89 29.40
CA CYS A 25 -20.82 -21.44 29.28
C CYS A 25 -22.24 -20.98 28.91
N TRP A 26 -22.57 -19.77 29.34
CA TRP A 26 -23.79 -19.11 28.90
C TRP A 26 -23.68 -18.72 27.42
N ARG A 27 -24.70 -19.06 26.64
CA ARG A 27 -24.88 -18.73 25.23
C ARG A 27 -26.12 -17.85 25.10
N CYS A 28 -25.91 -16.55 24.98
CA CYS A 28 -26.99 -15.56 24.91
C CYS A 28 -26.51 -14.25 24.27
N SER A 29 -27.46 -13.40 23.88
CA SER A 29 -27.20 -12.03 23.42
C SER A 29 -28.32 -11.11 23.88
N SER A 30 -28.01 -9.95 24.47
CA SER A 30 -29.01 -9.06 25.07
C SER A 30 -29.89 -8.32 24.06
N ASP A 31 -29.56 -8.39 22.77
CA ASP A 31 -30.38 -7.91 21.67
C ASP A 31 -31.38 -8.95 21.13
N ALA A 32 -31.27 -10.22 21.55
CA ALA A 32 -32.23 -11.25 21.16
C ALA A 32 -33.52 -11.15 21.98
N SER A 33 -34.66 -11.30 21.30
CA SER A 33 -36.01 -11.07 21.85
C SER A 33 -36.33 -11.85 23.13
N ASN A 34 -35.74 -13.05 23.31
CA ASN A 34 -35.99 -13.91 24.47
C ASN A 34 -34.78 -14.06 25.41
N ALA A 35 -33.81 -13.15 25.32
CA ALA A 35 -32.55 -13.24 26.06
C ALA A 35 -32.18 -11.96 26.84
N ALA A 36 -33.19 -11.22 27.32
CA ALA A 36 -33.00 -10.07 28.20
C ALA A 36 -32.19 -10.40 29.47
N PHE A 37 -32.23 -11.65 29.94
CA PHE A 37 -31.38 -12.13 31.05
C PHE A 37 -29.87 -12.05 30.76
N CYS A 38 -29.46 -11.82 29.50
CA CYS A 38 -28.05 -11.74 29.09
C CYS A 38 -27.40 -10.38 29.38
N ASP A 39 -28.15 -9.43 29.94
CA ASP A 39 -27.66 -8.09 30.29
C ASP A 39 -26.54 -8.11 31.36
N ASP A 40 -25.98 -6.93 31.59
CA ASP A 40 -24.91 -6.68 32.55
C ASP A 40 -25.37 -5.58 33.53
N PRO A 41 -25.60 -5.88 34.81
CA PRO A 41 -25.18 -7.08 35.54
C PRO A 41 -25.97 -8.34 35.17
N PHE A 42 -25.27 -9.48 35.17
CA PHE A 42 -25.86 -10.78 34.86
C PHE A 42 -26.37 -11.47 36.12
N ASP A 43 -27.66 -11.78 36.14
CA ASP A 43 -28.32 -12.47 37.25
C ASP A 43 -28.83 -13.84 36.79
N GLN A 44 -28.40 -14.89 37.49
CA GLN A 44 -28.79 -16.26 37.19
C GLN A 44 -30.13 -16.65 37.81
N SER A 45 -30.58 -15.92 38.83
CA SER A 45 -31.79 -16.22 39.61
C SER A 45 -33.07 -15.97 38.81
N ILE A 46 -33.02 -15.02 37.86
CA ILE A 46 -34.14 -14.66 37.00
C ILE A 46 -34.35 -15.62 35.81
N ILE A 47 -33.44 -16.59 35.62
CA ILE A 47 -33.43 -17.49 34.47
C ILE A 47 -34.27 -18.73 34.76
N THR A 48 -35.28 -18.99 33.93
CA THR A 48 -36.12 -20.19 34.03
C THR A 48 -35.34 -21.46 33.71
N GLU A 49 -35.76 -22.62 34.24
CA GLU A 49 -35.13 -23.92 33.95
C GLU A 49 -35.08 -24.24 32.45
N GLN A 50 -36.12 -23.84 31.71
CA GLN A 50 -36.17 -24.02 30.27
C GLN A 50 -35.10 -23.15 29.58
N GLN A 51 -35.03 -21.85 29.88
CA GLN A 51 -34.00 -20.97 29.32
C GLN A 51 -32.60 -21.45 29.70
N ARG A 52 -32.40 -21.89 30.94
CA ARG A 52 -31.12 -22.45 31.41
C ARG A 52 -30.70 -23.66 30.58
N ARG A 53 -31.62 -24.56 30.25
CA ARG A 53 -31.32 -25.75 29.44
C ARG A 53 -30.81 -25.42 28.03
N TRP A 54 -31.34 -24.38 27.40
CA TRP A 54 -30.95 -23.97 26.04
C TRP A 54 -29.77 -23.00 26.01
N SER A 55 -29.59 -22.22 27.07
CA SER A 55 -28.58 -21.16 27.13
C SER A 55 -27.35 -21.53 27.94
N TYR A 56 -27.34 -22.61 28.74
CA TYR A 56 -26.15 -23.07 29.45
C TYR A 56 -25.58 -24.33 28.78
N VAL A 57 -24.67 -24.10 27.84
CA VAL A 57 -24.22 -25.13 26.89
C VAL A 57 -22.80 -25.58 27.18
N GLU A 58 -22.50 -26.84 26.82
CA GLU A 58 -21.20 -27.45 26.97
C GLU A 58 -20.27 -27.09 25.79
N CYS A 59 -19.01 -26.74 26.08
CA CYS A 59 -18.05 -26.21 25.11
C CYS A 59 -17.08 -27.29 24.59
N SER A 60 -17.56 -28.53 24.39
CA SER A 60 -16.73 -29.70 24.03
C SER A 60 -16.30 -29.77 22.57
N PHE A 61 -16.96 -29.03 21.66
CA PHE A 61 -16.69 -29.10 20.22
C PHE A 61 -16.25 -27.73 19.66
N PRO A 62 -15.01 -27.57 19.16
CA PRO A 62 -14.65 -26.39 18.38
C PRO A 62 -15.51 -26.32 17.11
N PRO A 63 -15.87 -25.12 16.61
CA PRO A 63 -16.55 -25.00 15.32
C PRO A 63 -15.71 -25.71 14.27
N THR A 64 -16.36 -26.48 13.40
CA THR A 64 -15.78 -27.32 12.33
C THR A 64 -15.02 -26.54 11.25
N GLN A 65 -14.68 -25.28 11.49
CA GLN A 65 -13.76 -24.48 10.68
C GLN A 65 -12.45 -24.29 11.44
N ILE A 66 -11.69 -25.37 11.53
CA ILE A 66 -10.32 -25.32 12.02
C ILE A 66 -9.47 -24.73 10.90
N ASN A 67 -8.95 -23.53 11.13
CA ASN A 67 -7.85 -22.93 10.37
C ASN A 67 -6.72 -23.98 10.19
N PRO A 68 -6.21 -24.24 8.97
CA PRO A 68 -5.26 -25.33 8.69
C PRO A 68 -3.89 -25.23 9.39
N TYR A 69 -3.70 -24.26 10.30
CA TYR A 69 -2.44 -24.03 11.02
C TYR A 69 -2.45 -24.41 12.51
N ASN A 70 -3.56 -24.88 13.07
CA ASN A 70 -3.64 -25.12 14.52
C ASN A 70 -3.45 -26.59 14.90
N THR A 71 -2.29 -26.88 15.49
CA THR A 71 -1.95 -28.18 16.08
C THR A 71 -2.90 -28.51 17.23
N ALA A 72 -3.45 -29.72 17.25
CA ALA A 72 -4.51 -30.18 18.15
C ALA A 72 -4.16 -30.29 19.66
N GLY A 73 -3.31 -29.42 20.20
CA GLY A 73 -2.86 -29.45 21.60
C GLY A 73 -2.58 -28.10 22.27
N GLN A 74 -2.77 -26.97 21.57
CA GLN A 74 -2.41 -25.64 22.10
C GLN A 74 -3.60 -24.74 22.46
N THR A 75 -4.85 -25.20 22.27
CA THR A 75 -6.05 -24.39 22.54
C THR A 75 -6.90 -24.96 23.66
N ARG A 76 -7.51 -24.10 24.48
CA ARG A 76 -8.47 -24.46 25.53
C ARG A 76 -9.82 -23.77 25.33
N ALA A 77 -10.90 -24.44 25.75
CA ALA A 77 -12.23 -23.83 25.78
C ALA A 77 -12.33 -22.82 26.95
N VAL A 78 -12.97 -21.68 26.70
CA VAL A 78 -13.23 -20.62 27.69
C VAL A 78 -14.61 -19.98 27.48
N CYS A 79 -15.15 -19.35 28.52
CA CYS A 79 -16.38 -18.56 28.40
C CYS A 79 -16.03 -17.12 28.01
N LYS A 80 -16.48 -16.67 26.83
CA LYS A 80 -16.26 -15.31 26.34
C LYS A 80 -17.49 -14.44 26.58
N LYS A 81 -17.26 -13.22 27.10
CA LYS A 81 -18.24 -12.12 27.17
C LYS A 81 -17.76 -10.99 26.27
N VAL A 82 -18.62 -10.52 25.38
CA VAL A 82 -18.37 -9.35 24.52
C VAL A 82 -19.38 -8.27 24.86
N LYS A 83 -18.89 -7.04 25.05
CA LYS A 83 -19.71 -5.85 25.26
C LYS A 83 -19.45 -4.91 24.09
N GLN A 84 -20.45 -4.72 23.24
CA GLN A 84 -20.34 -3.91 22.03
C GLN A 84 -21.36 -2.77 22.09
N SER A 85 -20.93 -1.55 21.79
CA SER A 85 -21.85 -0.43 21.60
C SER A 85 -22.34 -0.42 20.15
N ILE A 86 -23.65 -0.56 19.95
CA ILE A 86 -24.31 -0.52 18.63
C ILE A 86 -25.43 0.52 18.74
N ASN A 87 -25.34 1.62 18.00
CA ASN A 87 -26.32 2.71 18.01
C ASN A 87 -26.67 3.21 19.43
N ASP A 88 -25.64 3.53 20.22
CA ASP A 88 -25.71 3.97 21.64
C ASP A 88 -26.33 2.95 22.62
N LYS A 89 -26.69 1.75 22.14
CA LYS A 89 -27.13 0.63 22.98
C LYS A 89 -25.95 -0.31 23.22
N THR A 90 -25.72 -0.65 24.47
CA THR A 90 -24.76 -1.69 24.84
C THR A 90 -25.40 -3.06 24.62
N VAL A 91 -24.85 -3.85 23.69
CA VAL A 91 -25.19 -5.25 23.48
C VAL A 91 -24.16 -6.14 24.16
N VAL A 92 -24.64 -7.04 25.01
CA VAL A 92 -23.82 -8.03 25.73
C VAL A 92 -24.09 -9.40 25.14
N SER A 93 -23.04 -10.06 24.67
CA SER A 93 -23.12 -11.45 24.18
C SER A 93 -22.18 -12.37 24.94
N ARG A 94 -22.63 -13.60 25.17
CA ARG A 94 -21.89 -14.66 25.86
C ARG A 94 -21.87 -15.90 24.99
N SER A 95 -20.71 -16.56 24.90
CA SER A 95 -20.54 -17.77 24.10
C SER A 95 -19.34 -18.59 24.55
N CYS A 96 -19.30 -19.86 24.13
CA CYS A 96 -18.08 -20.66 24.13
C CYS A 96 -17.07 -20.04 23.15
N TYR A 97 -15.80 -20.02 23.54
CA TYR A 97 -14.69 -19.60 22.70
C TYR A 97 -13.48 -20.49 22.94
N TRP A 98 -12.52 -20.48 22.02
CA TRP A 98 -11.27 -21.22 22.14
C TRP A 98 -10.13 -20.22 22.03
N GLU A 99 -9.24 -20.24 23.01
CA GLU A 99 -8.03 -19.42 23.06
C GLU A 99 -6.80 -20.31 23.21
N ASP A 100 -5.63 -19.76 22.89
CA ASP A 100 -4.36 -20.43 23.17
C ASP A 100 -4.18 -20.63 24.68
N VAL A 101 -3.63 -21.77 25.10
CA VAL A 101 -3.37 -22.09 26.51
C VAL A 101 -2.45 -21.05 27.16
N ASN A 102 -1.57 -20.42 26.38
CA ASN A 102 -0.60 -19.41 26.82
C ASN A 102 -1.10 -17.97 26.62
N ALA A 103 -2.37 -17.77 26.25
CA ALA A 103 -2.90 -16.42 26.04
C ALA A 103 -2.80 -15.58 27.34
N PRO A 104 -2.24 -14.36 27.27
CA PRO A 104 -2.19 -13.47 28.42
C PRO A 104 -3.60 -13.01 28.81
N ARG A 105 -3.81 -12.76 30.11
CA ARG A 105 -5.12 -12.43 30.71
C ARG A 105 -5.82 -11.25 30.04
N ASP A 106 -5.06 -10.29 29.51
CA ASP A 106 -5.59 -9.06 28.91
C ASP A 106 -5.78 -9.13 27.39
N ALA A 107 -5.53 -10.29 26.77
CA ALA A 107 -5.66 -10.47 25.31
C ALA A 107 -7.06 -10.07 24.80
N CYS A 108 -8.11 -10.26 25.61
CA CYS A 108 -9.49 -9.92 25.27
C CYS A 108 -9.75 -8.41 25.12
N TYR A 109 -8.91 -7.54 25.69
CA TYR A 109 -9.12 -6.09 25.66
C TYR A 109 -8.65 -5.41 24.37
N SER A 110 -7.97 -6.15 23.48
CA SER A 110 -7.26 -5.56 22.34
C SER A 110 -7.78 -5.99 20.96
N VAL A 111 -9.08 -6.30 20.82
CA VAL A 111 -9.67 -6.41 19.48
C VAL A 111 -9.98 -5.01 18.96
N ASN A 112 -8.93 -4.24 18.63
CA ASN A 112 -9.06 -3.12 17.72
C ASN A 112 -9.38 -3.72 16.34
N THR A 113 -10.56 -3.40 15.84
CA THR A 113 -11.19 -3.99 14.65
C THR A 113 -10.33 -3.84 13.37
N PRO A 114 -10.40 -4.81 12.44
CA PRO A 114 -9.60 -4.86 11.19
C PRO A 114 -10.02 -3.84 10.10
N SER A 115 -10.82 -2.84 10.45
CA SER A 115 -11.39 -1.87 9.49
C SER A 115 -10.33 -0.97 8.87
N THR A 116 -9.28 -0.62 9.61
CA THR A 116 -8.20 0.26 9.11
C THR A 116 -7.31 -0.42 8.07
N TYR A 117 -7.03 -1.72 8.24
CA TYR A 117 -6.18 -2.48 7.33
C TYR A 117 -6.83 -2.68 5.95
N LEU A 118 -8.14 -2.88 5.89
CA LEU A 118 -8.87 -3.03 4.62
C LEU A 118 -8.94 -1.71 3.84
N ILE A 119 -9.14 -0.58 4.53
CA ILE A 119 -9.12 0.74 3.92
C ILE A 119 -7.70 1.07 3.43
N ALA A 120 -6.68 0.80 4.24
CA ALA A 120 -5.29 1.00 3.86
C ALA A 120 -4.90 0.16 2.64
N ALA A 121 -5.26 -1.14 2.62
CA ALA A 121 -5.02 -2.02 1.48
C ALA A 121 -5.72 -1.52 0.20
N SER A 122 -6.96 -1.02 0.32
CA SER A 122 -7.72 -0.48 -0.82
C SER A 122 -7.07 0.77 -1.40
N LEU A 123 -6.59 1.69 -0.54
CA LEU A 123 -5.86 2.89 -0.96
C LEU A 123 -4.51 2.56 -1.60
N ILE A 124 -3.81 1.56 -1.06
CA ILE A 124 -2.54 1.07 -1.61
C ILE A 124 -2.77 0.48 -3.01
N ILE A 125 -3.76 -0.38 -3.20
CA ILE A 125 -4.12 -0.96 -4.51
C ILE A 125 -4.52 0.14 -5.50
N LEU A 126 -5.32 1.12 -5.08
CA LEU A 126 -5.69 2.25 -5.94
C LEU A 126 -4.46 3.09 -6.36
N GLY A 127 -3.48 3.25 -5.47
CA GLY A 127 -2.21 3.92 -5.75
C GLY A 127 -1.33 3.17 -6.74
N PHE A 128 -1.33 1.83 -6.71
CA PHE A 128 -0.61 0.98 -7.67
C PHE A 128 -1.30 0.86 -9.03
N CYS A 129 -2.64 0.99 -9.10
CA CYS A 129 -3.40 0.94 -10.36
C CYS A 129 -3.34 2.24 -11.17
N VAL A 130 -2.73 3.30 -10.65
CA VAL A 130 -2.44 4.52 -11.43
C VAL A 130 -1.08 4.35 -12.08
N GLU A 131 -1.00 3.52 -13.12
CA GLU A 131 0.06 3.68 -14.12
C GLU A 131 -0.16 5.02 -14.81
N LYS A 132 0.45 6.07 -14.26
CA LYS A 132 0.63 7.30 -15.04
C LYS A 132 1.54 6.93 -16.19
N GLY A 133 0.97 6.78 -17.38
CA GLY A 133 1.75 6.83 -18.62
C GLY A 133 2.39 8.20 -18.71
N VAL A 134 3.60 8.34 -18.17
CA VAL A 134 4.38 9.57 -18.24
C VAL A 134 4.82 9.72 -19.68
N SER A 135 4.15 10.61 -20.41
CA SER A 135 4.59 11.06 -21.73
C SER A 135 5.41 12.33 -21.56
N ILE A 136 6.57 12.38 -22.21
CA ILE A 136 7.42 13.57 -22.20
C ILE A 136 6.81 14.68 -23.05
N LYS A 137 6.95 15.91 -22.60
CA LYS A 137 6.54 17.11 -23.35
C LYS A 137 7.75 17.87 -23.86
N CYS A 138 7.74 18.33 -25.10
CA CYS A 138 8.88 18.97 -25.74
C CYS A 138 8.49 20.24 -26.48
N TRP A 139 9.45 21.16 -26.63
CA TRP A 139 9.27 22.31 -27.51
C TRP A 139 9.33 21.87 -28.97
N GLU A 140 8.33 22.26 -29.76
CA GLU A 140 8.30 22.05 -31.20
C GLU A 140 8.29 23.38 -31.94
N CYS A 141 9.39 23.71 -32.60
CA CYS A 141 9.52 24.96 -33.33
C CYS A 141 10.70 24.91 -34.31
N ARG A 142 10.72 25.86 -35.25
CA ARG A 142 11.83 26.08 -36.18
C ARG A 142 12.18 27.56 -36.28
N SER A 143 13.47 27.88 -36.27
CA SER A 143 13.94 29.28 -36.24
C SER A 143 13.78 30.03 -37.56
N ASP A 144 13.53 29.34 -38.67
CA ASP A 144 13.26 29.97 -39.97
C ASP A 144 11.81 30.45 -40.09
N SER A 145 10.87 29.79 -39.39
CA SER A 145 9.48 30.22 -39.30
C SER A 145 9.19 31.11 -38.10
N ASP A 146 9.88 30.87 -36.97
CA ASP A 146 9.72 31.64 -35.74
C ASP A 146 11.10 32.03 -35.16
N PRO A 147 11.51 33.31 -35.28
CA PRO A 147 12.78 33.79 -34.75
C PRO A 147 12.99 33.51 -33.26
N LYS A 148 11.93 33.38 -32.47
CA LYS A 148 12.02 33.06 -31.03
C LYS A 148 12.54 31.64 -30.74
N CYS A 149 12.46 30.75 -31.74
CA CYS A 149 12.98 29.40 -31.64
C CYS A 149 14.52 29.32 -31.71
N ALA A 150 15.18 30.43 -32.05
CA ALA A 150 16.64 30.52 -32.15
C ALA A 150 17.35 30.30 -30.79
N ASP A 151 18.63 30.65 -30.74
CA ASP A 151 19.43 30.63 -29.51
C ASP A 151 19.97 32.04 -29.28
N PRO A 152 19.59 32.75 -28.19
CA PRO A 152 18.79 32.29 -27.05
C PRO A 152 17.35 31.90 -27.39
N PHE A 153 16.83 30.88 -26.70
CA PHE A 153 15.46 30.40 -26.87
C PHE A 153 14.46 31.24 -26.09
N ASP A 154 13.41 31.72 -26.75
CA ASP A 154 12.28 32.40 -26.13
C ASP A 154 11.01 31.53 -26.23
N ASN A 155 10.53 31.07 -25.08
CA ASN A 155 9.33 30.22 -24.98
C ASN A 155 8.05 31.00 -24.64
N SER A 156 8.10 32.32 -24.56
CA SER A 156 6.99 33.18 -24.08
C SER A 156 5.66 32.96 -24.83
N THR A 157 5.73 32.62 -26.11
CA THR A 157 4.57 32.46 -26.99
C THR A 157 4.39 31.05 -27.54
N LEU A 158 5.28 30.11 -27.18
CA LEU A 158 5.21 28.73 -27.64
C LEU A 158 4.47 27.89 -26.61
N SER A 159 3.65 26.95 -27.08
CA SER A 159 3.08 25.89 -26.25
C SER A 159 4.00 24.66 -26.28
N ILE A 160 4.08 23.95 -25.16
CA ILE A 160 4.81 22.69 -25.09
C ILE A 160 3.92 21.55 -25.61
N THR A 161 4.46 20.71 -26.48
CA THR A 161 3.74 19.62 -27.13
C THR A 161 3.92 18.33 -26.34
N ASP A 162 2.84 17.57 -26.14
CA ASP A 162 2.90 16.22 -25.57
C ASP A 162 3.29 15.22 -26.66
N CYS A 163 4.45 14.58 -26.55
CA CYS A 163 5.00 13.72 -27.60
C CYS A 163 4.16 12.47 -27.89
N LYS A 164 3.23 12.10 -26.99
CA LYS A 164 2.27 11.03 -27.23
C LYS A 164 1.20 11.41 -28.25
N GLN A 165 0.96 12.71 -28.46
CA GLN A 165 -0.01 13.20 -29.45
C GLN A 165 0.56 13.19 -30.87
N ASN A 166 1.87 13.05 -31.03
CA ASN A 166 2.48 13.04 -32.35
C ASN A 166 2.02 11.80 -33.13
N ALA A 167 1.67 12.00 -34.40
CA ALA A 167 1.24 10.92 -35.27
C ALA A 167 2.36 9.91 -35.49
N GLU A 168 1.96 8.64 -35.61
CA GLU A 168 2.87 7.57 -36.01
C GLU A 168 3.48 7.87 -37.38
N LEU A 169 4.77 7.61 -37.53
CA LEU A 169 5.47 7.85 -38.79
C LEU A 169 5.33 6.61 -39.68
N ASP A 170 4.85 6.79 -40.92
CA ASP A 170 4.66 5.68 -41.88
C ASP A 170 5.92 4.83 -42.09
N HIS A 171 7.10 5.44 -41.99
CA HIS A 171 8.40 4.80 -42.17
C HIS A 171 8.97 4.19 -40.88
N LEU A 172 8.31 4.38 -39.73
CA LEU A 172 8.69 3.85 -38.41
C LEU A 172 7.46 3.35 -37.64
N PRO A 173 6.79 2.29 -38.13
CA PRO A 173 5.60 1.76 -37.46
C PRO A 173 5.94 1.21 -36.07
N GLY A 174 5.07 1.49 -35.10
CA GLY A 174 5.18 1.06 -33.71
C GLY A 174 6.15 1.86 -32.84
N VAL A 175 6.89 2.83 -33.41
CA VAL A 175 7.88 3.62 -32.67
C VAL A 175 7.23 4.88 -32.11
N LYS A 176 7.33 5.08 -30.78
CA LYS A 176 6.80 6.27 -30.10
C LYS A 176 7.90 7.29 -29.83
N ALA A 177 7.54 8.57 -29.86
CA ALA A 177 8.45 9.62 -29.43
C ALA A 177 8.54 9.67 -27.90
N THR A 178 9.73 9.38 -27.38
CA THR A 178 9.99 9.27 -25.92
C THR A 178 11.05 10.25 -25.41
N MET A 179 11.55 11.12 -26.27
CA MET A 179 12.61 12.09 -25.95
C MET A 179 12.33 13.44 -26.61
N CYS A 180 12.95 14.50 -26.09
CA CYS A 180 13.06 15.76 -26.80
C CYS A 180 14.33 15.83 -27.63
N ARG A 181 14.29 16.60 -28.71
CA ARG A 181 15.42 16.85 -29.60
C ARG A 181 15.58 18.34 -29.87
N LYS A 182 16.83 18.79 -29.90
CA LYS A 182 17.27 20.07 -30.45
C LYS A 182 18.31 19.78 -31.52
N ILE A 183 18.12 20.35 -32.70
CA ILE A 183 19.08 20.29 -33.80
C ILE A 183 19.56 21.70 -34.09
N ARG A 184 20.87 21.89 -34.07
CA ARG A 184 21.51 23.12 -34.56
C ARG A 184 22.16 22.81 -35.91
N GLN A 185 21.65 23.41 -36.97
CA GLN A 185 22.12 23.23 -38.34
C GLN A 185 22.78 24.51 -38.85
N LYS A 186 23.97 24.41 -39.44
CA LYS A 186 24.54 25.48 -40.26
C LYS A 186 24.44 25.10 -41.73
N ALA A 187 23.80 25.94 -42.54
CA ALA A 187 23.74 25.77 -43.99
C ALA A 187 23.98 27.12 -44.66
N ASN A 188 24.82 27.18 -45.70
CA ASN A 188 25.17 28.43 -46.40
C ASN A 188 25.65 29.56 -45.47
N GLY A 189 26.31 29.22 -44.36
CA GLY A 189 26.80 30.20 -43.37
C GLY A 189 25.79 30.60 -42.30
N GLU A 190 24.50 30.30 -42.48
CA GLU A 190 23.43 30.64 -41.54
C GLU A 190 23.11 29.51 -40.58
N TRP A 191 22.86 29.86 -39.32
CA TRP A 191 22.42 28.91 -38.30
C TRP A 191 20.90 28.81 -38.26
N ARG A 192 20.39 27.58 -38.17
CA ARG A 192 18.98 27.24 -37.99
C ARG A 192 18.82 26.28 -36.83
N TYR A 193 17.77 26.48 -36.06
CA TYR A 193 17.44 25.70 -34.88
C TYR A 193 16.10 25.00 -35.08
N PHE A 194 16.08 23.70 -34.82
CA PHE A 194 14.89 22.88 -34.91
C PHE A 194 14.70 22.17 -33.58
N ARG A 195 13.50 22.25 -33.02
CA ARG A 195 13.13 21.58 -31.78
C ARG A 195 11.93 20.68 -32.08
N SER A 196 11.98 19.44 -31.62
CA SER A 196 10.91 18.47 -31.86
C SER A 196 10.89 17.39 -30.79
N CYS A 197 9.80 16.64 -30.69
CA CYS A 197 9.83 15.29 -30.14
C CYS A 197 10.75 14.39 -31.00
N ALA A 198 11.37 13.38 -30.37
CA ALA A 198 12.30 12.46 -31.00
C ALA A 198 11.82 11.01 -30.86
N TYR A 199 11.75 10.31 -32.00
CA TYR A 199 11.37 8.90 -32.11
C TYR A 199 12.57 7.93 -31.96
N MET A 200 13.79 8.44 -32.13
CA MET A 200 15.01 7.65 -32.20
C MET A 200 16.20 8.43 -31.65
N GLY A 201 17.24 7.69 -31.26
CA GLY A 201 18.48 8.20 -30.68
C GLY A 201 18.64 7.80 -29.22
N GLU A 202 19.71 8.29 -28.60
CA GLU A 202 19.98 8.11 -27.16
C GLU A 202 20.07 9.49 -26.48
N PRO A 203 19.67 9.63 -25.21
CA PRO A 203 19.88 10.87 -24.46
C PRO A 203 21.38 11.17 -24.30
N GLY A 204 21.83 12.30 -24.87
CA GLY A 204 23.22 12.74 -24.79
C GLY A 204 24.27 11.78 -25.39
N ILE A 205 25.50 11.86 -24.88
CA ILE A 205 26.59 10.93 -25.19
C ILE A 205 26.89 10.12 -23.92
N VAL A 206 26.74 8.80 -23.98
CA VAL A 206 26.89 7.90 -22.80
C VAL A 206 25.95 8.34 -21.65
N GLY A 207 24.74 8.81 -21.99
CA GLY A 207 23.73 9.22 -21.03
C GLY A 207 23.88 10.65 -20.46
N ASP A 208 24.94 11.38 -20.81
CA ASP A 208 25.10 12.78 -20.40
C ASP A 208 24.51 13.73 -21.45
N GLU A 209 23.28 14.19 -21.19
CA GLU A 209 22.48 15.07 -22.06
C GLU A 209 23.12 16.42 -22.37
N ARG A 210 24.18 16.80 -21.65
CA ARG A 210 24.92 18.05 -21.91
C ARG A 210 25.79 17.96 -23.15
N PHE A 211 26.18 16.76 -23.54
CA PHE A 211 27.00 16.52 -24.71
C PHE A 211 26.12 16.17 -25.91
N CYS A 212 26.34 16.87 -27.02
CA CYS A 212 25.58 16.70 -28.25
C CYS A 212 26.44 16.05 -29.33
N LEU A 213 25.82 15.26 -30.20
CA LEU A 213 26.48 14.61 -31.31
C LEU A 213 26.64 15.59 -32.48
N MET A 214 27.87 15.94 -32.82
CA MET A 214 28.18 16.76 -34.00
C MET A 214 28.44 15.87 -35.22
N ARG A 215 27.85 16.21 -36.37
CA ARG A 215 28.10 15.61 -37.68
C ARG A 215 28.40 16.71 -38.70
N THR A 216 29.53 16.61 -39.35
CA THR A 216 29.93 17.52 -40.43
C THR A 216 29.60 16.87 -41.78
N GLY A 217 28.88 17.58 -42.63
CA GLY A 217 28.57 17.18 -43.99
C GLY A 217 29.50 17.82 -45.03
N THR A 218 29.28 17.48 -46.30
CA THR A 218 29.88 18.16 -47.45
C THR A 218 29.30 19.57 -47.62
N PHE A 219 30.06 20.51 -48.19
CA PHE A 219 29.64 21.91 -48.45
C PHE A 219 29.38 22.79 -47.20
N ASN A 220 30.23 22.73 -46.18
CA ASN A 220 30.13 23.56 -44.96
C ASN A 220 28.80 23.41 -44.20
N ILE A 221 28.18 22.23 -44.29
CA ILE A 221 26.96 21.90 -43.54
C ILE A 221 27.36 21.27 -42.21
N PHE A 222 26.96 21.88 -41.10
CA PHE A 222 27.23 21.38 -39.75
C PHE A 222 25.92 21.05 -39.06
N MET A 223 25.80 19.85 -38.47
CA MET A 223 24.62 19.40 -37.74
C MET A 223 25.02 18.98 -36.33
N GLU A 224 24.42 19.58 -35.32
CA GLU A 224 24.55 19.15 -33.92
C GLU A 224 23.20 18.62 -33.44
N TYR A 225 23.19 17.38 -32.96
CA TYR A 225 22.02 16.69 -32.45
C TYR A 225 22.12 16.57 -30.93
N CYS A 226 21.20 17.22 -30.21
CA CYS A 226 21.05 17.08 -28.78
C CYS A 226 19.71 16.39 -28.49
N THR A 227 19.75 15.25 -27.79
CA THR A 227 18.59 14.47 -27.39
C THR A 227 18.58 14.33 -25.87
N CYS A 228 17.40 14.42 -25.26
CA CYS A 228 17.24 14.40 -23.81
C CYS A 228 15.88 13.83 -23.43
N ASN A 229 15.80 13.20 -22.26
CA ASN A 229 14.55 12.71 -21.68
C ASN A 229 14.48 12.90 -20.16
N SER A 230 15.39 13.66 -19.57
CA SER A 230 15.44 13.92 -18.13
C SER A 230 14.25 14.71 -17.59
N LYS A 231 13.64 15.58 -18.40
CA LYS A 231 12.49 16.41 -18.02
C LYS A 231 11.72 16.93 -19.23
N ASP A 232 10.47 17.33 -18.99
CA ASP A 232 9.70 18.11 -19.96
C ASP A 232 10.45 19.38 -20.36
N GLY A 233 10.47 19.66 -21.66
CA GLY A 233 11.13 20.82 -22.23
C GLY A 233 12.65 20.81 -22.03
N CYS A 234 13.29 19.67 -21.80
CA CYS A 234 14.76 19.59 -21.69
C CYS A 234 15.49 20.14 -22.93
N ASN A 235 14.81 20.20 -24.09
CA ASN A 235 15.31 20.81 -25.31
C ASN A 235 15.17 22.34 -25.37
N SER A 236 15.07 23.07 -24.24
CA SER A 236 14.99 24.55 -24.18
C SER A 236 16.34 25.23 -24.40
N SER A 237 17.41 24.72 -23.79
CA SER A 237 18.77 25.27 -23.86
C SER A 237 19.76 24.29 -23.24
N ALA A 238 21.07 24.50 -23.43
CA ALA A 238 22.07 23.72 -22.71
C ALA A 238 21.85 23.92 -21.21
N LEU A 239 21.68 22.82 -20.46
CA LEU A 239 21.42 22.85 -19.02
C LEU A 239 22.50 23.69 -18.31
N ALA A 240 22.14 24.88 -17.82
CA ALA A 240 22.87 25.49 -16.72
C ALA A 240 22.82 24.51 -15.54
N SER A 241 23.97 24.10 -15.05
CA SER A 241 24.10 23.07 -14.02
C SER A 241 23.28 23.44 -12.76
N PRO A 242 22.43 22.55 -12.20
CA PRO A 242 21.58 22.85 -11.06
C PRO A 242 22.35 22.85 -9.71
N LYS A 243 23.67 23.03 -9.72
CA LYS A 243 24.52 22.95 -8.51
C LYS A 243 24.20 24.01 -7.45
N LEU A 244 23.45 25.07 -7.80
CA LEU A 244 23.10 26.13 -6.85
C LEU A 244 21.88 25.82 -5.97
N LEU A 245 20.92 24.99 -6.43
CA LEU A 245 19.64 24.78 -5.71
C LEU A 245 19.73 23.76 -4.57
N ILE A 246 20.65 22.80 -4.65
CA ILE A 246 20.81 21.76 -3.61
C ILE A 246 21.44 22.36 -2.34
N VAL A 247 22.30 23.37 -2.50
CA VAL A 247 22.97 24.04 -1.37
C VAL A 247 22.00 24.90 -0.56
N SER A 248 20.99 25.51 -1.18
CA SER A 248 20.02 26.37 -0.46
C SER A 248 18.99 25.57 0.35
N LEU A 249 18.59 24.38 -0.12
CA LEU A 249 17.69 23.50 0.63
C LEU A 249 18.38 22.84 1.83
N ALA A 250 19.64 22.42 1.68
CA ALA A 250 20.41 21.81 2.77
C ALA A 250 20.70 22.78 3.92
N THR A 251 20.95 24.07 3.62
CA THR A 251 21.14 25.10 4.64
C THR A 251 19.83 25.43 5.36
N PHE A 252 18.69 25.48 4.64
CA PHE A 252 17.38 25.70 5.25
C PHE A 252 16.98 24.56 6.21
N PHE A 253 17.14 23.29 5.80
CA PHE A 253 16.87 22.14 6.67
C PHE A 253 17.76 22.13 7.92
N SER A 254 19.04 22.49 7.78
CA SER A 254 19.97 22.57 8.91
C SER A 254 19.60 23.69 9.91
N LEU A 255 19.10 24.82 9.41
CA LEU A 255 18.64 25.95 10.24
C LEU A 255 17.31 25.64 10.93
N ALA A 256 16.37 25.01 10.21
CA ALA A 256 15.08 24.59 10.76
C ALA A 256 15.24 23.52 11.86
N PHE A 257 16.14 22.56 11.66
CA PHE A 257 16.46 21.54 12.67
C PHE A 257 17.05 22.16 13.95
N LYS A 258 17.99 23.11 13.81
CA LYS A 258 18.57 23.85 14.95
C LYS A 258 17.57 24.73 15.69
N PHE A 259 16.56 25.24 14.99
CA PHE A 259 15.49 26.03 15.61
C PHE A 259 14.54 25.13 16.41
N LEU A 260 14.12 23.99 15.84
CA LEU A 260 13.26 23.02 16.50
C LEU A 260 13.92 22.39 17.75
N SER A 261 15.22 22.09 17.70
CA SER A 261 15.97 21.54 18.84
C SER A 261 16.23 22.52 19.99
N ARG A 262 15.84 23.79 19.84
CA ARG A 262 15.94 24.81 20.91
C ARG A 262 14.58 25.13 21.54
N VAL A 263 13.48 24.71 20.92
CA VAL A 263 12.10 25.02 21.33
C VAL A 263 11.46 23.83 22.08
N PHE A 264 11.99 22.62 21.90
CA PHE A 264 11.69 21.42 22.70
C PHE A 264 12.89 21.06 23.56
#